data_AF-A0A7L4TQG4-F1
#
_entry.id   AF-A0A7L4TQG4-F1
#
_cell.length_a   1.000
_cell.length_b   1.000
_cell.length_c   1.000
_cell.angle_alpha   90.00
_cell.angle_beta   90.00
_cell.angle_gamma   90.00
#
_symmetry.space_group_name_H-M   'P 1'
#
loop_
_entity.id
_entity.type
_entity.pdbx_description
1 polymer ?
#
loop_
_entity_poly.entity_id
_entity_poly.type
_entity_poly.pdbx_seq_one_letter_code
_entity_poly.pdbx_strand_id
1 'polypeptide(L)'
;MKKLYFLTALFLLLTSCSSDNDSGTEEQLENVLPAVTTQTFGNFNIKLTTNNTFDGNKILSRKDEETQTLFTYEGSHIIKQEVWSKNVYGSETQTLENLYSYENGKLKTKISKQVFMALDGVTISTFKTQYIHTSDTLVSFTNYLINVKTKEEVKIGSGFLKYKNGNIVEEQAISGAVKTVRTFEYDKKNNPFKNVLGFNLLQDPFNNYGKNNIIKSTTTSIHSAPLIFSRTYIYNDKGYPIKCSSFYDDSKSIDFEMEYTY
;
A
#
# COMPACT_ATOMS: atom_id res chain seq x y z
N MET A 1 46.03 59.95 -22.35
CA MET A 1 46.99 58.99 -21.73
C MET A 1 46.21 57.88 -21.04
N LYS A 2 46.83 56.70 -20.95
CA LYS A 2 46.32 55.39 -20.54
C LYS A 2 45.94 55.28 -19.04
N LYS A 3 44.94 54.40 -18.75
CA LYS A 3 44.84 53.45 -17.61
C LYS A 3 44.73 54.07 -16.20
N LEU A 4 44.18 53.49 -15.12
CA LEU A 4 43.40 52.28 -14.74
C LEU A 4 43.27 52.38 -13.18
N TYR A 5 42.42 51.53 -12.57
CA TYR A 5 42.34 51.13 -11.14
C TYR A 5 41.38 51.97 -10.25
N PHE A 6 40.25 51.42 -9.77
CA PHE A 6 39.97 50.41 -8.73
C PHE A 6 39.92 50.97 -7.29
N LEU A 7 38.86 50.55 -6.58
CA LEU A 7 38.79 50.21 -5.14
C LEU A 7 37.96 51.14 -4.19
N THR A 8 36.76 50.63 -3.90
CA THR A 8 35.95 50.61 -2.65
C THR A 8 36.11 51.67 -1.56
N ALA A 9 34.97 52.19 -1.10
CA ALA A 9 34.69 52.43 0.32
C ALA A 9 33.18 52.36 0.64
N LEU A 10 32.82 51.28 1.34
CA LEU A 10 31.86 51.15 2.43
C LEU A 10 30.87 52.31 2.69
N PHE A 11 29.58 52.07 2.46
CA PHE A 11 28.50 52.69 3.24
C PHE A 11 27.56 51.60 3.73
N LEU A 12 27.67 51.31 5.03
CA LEU A 12 26.66 50.64 5.83
C LEU A 12 25.53 51.64 6.07
N LEU A 13 24.37 51.40 5.48
CA LEU A 13 23.10 51.92 5.98
C LEU A 13 22.19 50.73 6.26
N LEU A 14 21.98 50.51 7.56
CA LEU A 14 21.02 49.57 8.11
C LEU A 14 19.61 50.06 7.76
N THR A 15 18.98 49.45 6.78
CA THR A 15 17.53 49.55 6.58
C THR A 15 16.87 48.34 7.24
N SER A 16 16.23 48.59 8.38
CA SER A 16 15.23 47.72 8.99
C SER A 16 13.97 47.70 8.11
N CYS A 17 13.55 46.49 7.71
CA CYS A 17 12.19 46.12 7.30
C CYS A 17 12.22 44.59 7.14
N SER A 18 11.78 43.83 8.16
CA SER A 18 10.39 43.37 8.28
C SER A 18 9.92 42.61 7.04
N SER A 19 10.19 41.32 7.06
CA SER A 19 9.26 40.30 6.60
C SER A 19 9.55 39.06 7.44
N ASP A 20 8.54 38.59 8.15
CA ASP A 20 8.55 37.30 8.84
C ASP A 20 9.01 36.22 7.86
N ASN A 21 10.27 35.82 7.97
CA ASN A 21 10.68 34.51 7.50
C ASN A 21 10.33 33.56 8.63
N ASP A 22 9.02 33.28 8.73
CA ASP A 22 8.56 32.00 9.23
C ASP A 22 9.02 30.98 8.18
N SER A 23 10.31 30.67 8.21
CA SER A 23 10.81 29.42 7.66
C SER A 23 10.18 28.37 8.54
N GLY A 24 8.93 28.04 8.22
CA GLY A 24 8.35 26.76 8.56
C GLY A 24 9.37 25.76 8.09
N THR A 25 10.21 25.31 9.01
CA THR A 25 10.80 24.00 8.96
C THR A 25 9.63 23.11 8.58
N GLU A 26 9.58 22.69 7.31
CA GLU A 26 8.90 21.47 6.96
C GLU A 26 9.40 20.49 8.01
N GLU A 27 8.55 20.14 8.97
CA GLU A 27 8.86 19.10 9.93
C GLU A 27 9.36 17.96 9.08
N GLN A 28 10.65 17.65 9.18
CA GLN A 28 11.20 16.46 8.55
C GLN A 28 10.30 15.34 9.04
N LEU A 29 9.47 14.81 8.14
CA LEU A 29 8.57 13.70 8.41
C LEU A 29 9.45 12.65 9.07
N GLU A 30 9.29 12.51 10.39
CA GLU A 30 10.11 11.60 11.15
C GLU A 30 9.91 10.24 10.49
N ASN A 31 11.00 9.68 9.94
CA ASN A 31 10.91 8.58 8.99
C ASN A 31 10.69 7.27 9.73
N VAL A 32 9.51 7.14 10.33
CA VAL A 32 9.07 5.97 11.08
C VAL A 32 8.61 4.93 10.07
N LEU A 33 9.44 3.91 9.87
CA LEU A 33 9.22 2.81 8.93
C LEU A 33 9.45 1.49 9.67
N PRO A 34 8.54 0.52 9.60
CA PRO A 34 8.69 -0.73 10.33
C PRO A 34 9.76 -1.59 9.64
N ALA A 35 10.95 -1.67 10.23
CA ALA A 35 12.05 -2.52 9.76
C ALA A 35 11.69 -4.02 9.84
N VAL A 36 10.94 -4.43 10.86
CA VAL A 36 10.51 -5.82 11.05
C VAL A 36 9.04 -5.88 11.38
N THR A 37 8.33 -6.82 10.76
CA THR A 37 6.97 -7.19 11.15
C THR A 37 6.90 -8.67 11.47
N THR A 38 6.28 -9.01 12.59
CA THR A 38 6.01 -10.38 12.98
C THR A 38 4.51 -10.62 12.98
N GLN A 39 4.03 -11.65 12.28
CA GLN A 39 2.65 -12.11 12.34
C GLN A 39 2.57 -13.47 13.03
N THR A 40 1.67 -13.59 13.99
CA THR A 40 1.37 -14.85 14.70
C THR A 40 -0.06 -15.25 14.42
N PHE A 41 -0.28 -16.42 13.83
CA PHE A 41 -1.62 -16.93 13.52
C PHE A 41 -2.20 -17.65 14.75
N GLY A 42 -3.31 -17.12 15.29
CA GLY A 42 -3.82 -17.50 16.62
C GLY A 42 -4.14 -18.99 16.77
N ASN A 43 -4.61 -19.63 15.69
CA ASN A 43 -5.02 -21.03 15.73
C ASN A 43 -3.88 -22.04 15.50
N PHE A 44 -2.72 -21.60 15.01
CA PHE A 44 -1.67 -22.51 14.54
C PHE A 44 -0.32 -22.32 15.23
N ASN A 45 -0.16 -21.26 16.05
CA ASN A 45 1.13 -20.86 16.63
C ASN A 45 2.25 -20.72 15.58
N ILE A 46 1.87 -20.46 14.33
CA ILE A 46 2.81 -20.18 13.23
C ILE A 46 3.19 -18.72 13.33
N LYS A 47 4.51 -18.45 13.34
CA LYS A 47 5.08 -17.11 13.38
C LYS A 47 5.80 -16.83 12.06
N LEU A 48 5.35 -15.81 11.35
CA LEU A 48 6.01 -15.30 10.15
C LEU A 48 6.72 -13.99 10.49
N THR A 49 8.02 -13.92 10.23
CA THR A 49 8.80 -12.69 10.44
C THR A 49 9.28 -12.15 9.11
N THR A 50 8.86 -10.94 8.78
CA THR A 50 9.21 -10.25 7.54
C THR A 50 10.14 -9.07 7.85
N ASN A 51 11.27 -9.04 7.16
CA ASN A 51 12.21 -7.93 7.16
C ASN A 51 11.88 -6.98 6.00
N ASN A 52 11.78 -5.69 6.29
CA ASN A 52 11.54 -4.64 5.31
C ASN A 52 12.83 -3.83 5.14
N THR A 53 13.21 -3.58 3.90
CA THR A 53 14.42 -2.80 3.55
C THR A 53 14.01 -1.55 2.80
N PHE A 54 14.69 -0.44 3.08
CA PHE A 54 14.30 0.88 2.58
C PHE A 54 15.50 1.67 2.03
N ASP A 55 15.22 2.53 1.05
CA ASP A 55 16.08 3.64 0.61
C ASP A 55 15.29 4.94 0.84
N GLY A 56 15.62 5.65 1.93
CA GLY A 56 14.77 6.72 2.46
C GLY A 56 13.37 6.18 2.78
N ASN A 57 12.34 6.71 2.11
CA ASN A 57 10.95 6.28 2.27
C ASN A 57 10.51 5.24 1.22
N LYS A 58 11.39 4.87 0.29
CA LYS A 58 11.10 3.83 -0.71
C LYS A 58 11.36 2.48 -0.08
N ILE A 59 10.33 1.66 0.04
CA ILE A 59 10.55 0.25 0.39
C ILE A 59 11.15 -0.45 -0.82
N LEU A 60 12.30 -1.11 -0.65
CA LEU A 60 12.99 -1.85 -1.70
C LEU A 60 12.52 -3.30 -1.72
N SER A 61 12.40 -3.91 -0.54
CA SER A 61 11.93 -5.28 -0.42
C SER A 61 11.27 -5.60 0.91
N ARG A 62 10.44 -6.64 0.89
CA ARG A 62 9.87 -7.34 2.06
C ARG A 62 10.27 -8.80 1.95
N LYS A 63 10.93 -9.37 2.95
CA LYS A 63 11.47 -10.74 2.89
C LYS A 63 11.23 -11.50 4.18
N ASP A 64 10.66 -12.69 4.05
CA ASP A 64 10.62 -13.69 5.11
C ASP A 64 11.39 -14.95 4.67
N GLU A 65 11.19 -16.07 5.36
CA GLU A 65 11.88 -17.32 5.07
C GLU A 65 11.48 -17.92 3.70
N GLU A 66 10.20 -17.78 3.33
CA GLU A 66 9.58 -18.43 2.18
C GLU A 66 9.37 -17.48 1.00
N THR A 67 9.21 -16.18 1.25
CA THR A 67 8.82 -15.19 0.24
C THR A 67 9.70 -13.95 0.24
N GLN A 68 9.85 -13.37 -0.95
CA GLN A 68 10.47 -12.07 -1.16
C GLN A 68 9.62 -11.24 -2.10
N THR A 69 9.23 -10.05 -1.66
CA THR A 69 8.61 -9.03 -2.50
C THR A 69 9.62 -7.94 -2.83
N LEU A 70 9.79 -7.61 -4.11
CA LEU A 70 10.63 -6.52 -4.61
C LEU A 70 9.77 -5.40 -5.18
N PHE A 71 10.21 -4.15 -4.99
CA PHE A 71 9.51 -2.96 -5.49
C PHE A 71 10.43 -2.13 -6.39
N THR A 72 9.92 -1.70 -7.54
CA THR A 72 10.63 -0.81 -8.47
C THR A 72 9.88 0.51 -8.59
N TYR A 73 10.63 1.61 -8.61
CA TYR A 73 10.08 2.97 -8.64
C TYR A 73 10.46 3.74 -9.89
N GLU A 74 9.58 4.64 -10.30
CA GLU A 74 9.88 5.79 -11.13
C GLU A 74 9.52 7.06 -10.35
N GLY A 75 10.54 7.83 -9.95
CA GLY A 75 10.36 8.93 -9.01
C GLY A 75 9.78 8.46 -7.68
N SER A 76 8.56 8.92 -7.36
CA SER A 76 7.77 8.55 -6.17
C SER A 76 6.73 7.46 -6.41
N HIS A 77 6.62 6.94 -7.64
CA HIS A 77 5.59 5.97 -8.00
C HIS A 77 6.18 4.57 -8.03
N ILE A 78 5.50 3.61 -7.41
CA ILE A 78 5.82 2.18 -7.58
C ILE A 78 5.28 1.75 -8.93
N ILE A 79 6.17 1.37 -9.84
CA ILE A 79 5.80 0.93 -11.21
C ILE A 79 5.77 -0.59 -11.34
N LYS A 80 6.46 -1.31 -10.43
CA LYS A 80 6.50 -2.78 -10.44
C LYS A 80 6.59 -3.35 -9.03
N GLN A 81 5.90 -4.46 -8.81
CA GLN A 81 6.04 -5.32 -7.63
C GLN A 81 6.21 -6.76 -8.09
N GLU A 82 7.21 -7.47 -7.58
CA GLU A 82 7.49 -8.88 -7.90
C GLU A 82 7.49 -9.70 -6.62
N VAL A 83 6.77 -10.82 -6.59
CA VAL A 83 6.78 -11.77 -5.47
C VAL A 83 7.45 -13.06 -5.93
N TRP A 84 8.44 -13.48 -5.18
CA TRP A 84 9.17 -14.73 -5.34
C TRP A 84 8.87 -15.60 -4.14
N SER A 85 8.60 -16.88 -4.38
CA SER A 85 8.30 -17.85 -3.34
C SER A 85 9.19 -19.08 -3.49
N LYS A 86 9.65 -19.63 -2.37
CA LYS A 86 10.35 -20.90 -2.31
C LYS A 86 9.35 -22.04 -2.20
N ASN A 87 9.59 -23.12 -2.94
CA ASN A 87 8.88 -24.37 -2.71
C ASN A 87 9.54 -25.18 -1.58
N VAL A 88 8.96 -26.33 -1.25
CA VAL A 88 9.45 -27.25 -0.21
C VAL A 88 10.87 -27.78 -0.45
N TYR A 89 11.40 -27.66 -1.66
CA TYR A 89 12.77 -28.04 -2.04
C TYR A 89 13.73 -26.85 -2.07
N GLY A 90 13.28 -25.64 -1.67
CA GLY A 90 14.06 -24.42 -1.67
C GLY A 90 14.22 -23.74 -3.04
N SER A 91 13.56 -24.24 -4.08
CA SER A 91 13.60 -23.61 -5.41
C SER A 91 12.71 -22.37 -5.42
N GLU A 92 13.28 -21.24 -5.86
CA GLU A 92 12.57 -19.97 -5.97
C GLU A 92 11.87 -19.84 -7.32
N THR A 93 10.63 -19.34 -7.29
CA THR A 93 9.86 -19.02 -8.50
C THR A 93 9.10 -17.73 -8.30
N GLN A 94 9.06 -16.89 -9.33
CA GLN A 94 8.23 -15.69 -9.34
C GLN A 94 6.75 -16.10 -9.41
N THR A 95 6.01 -15.86 -8.33
CA THR A 95 4.60 -16.22 -8.19
C THR A 95 3.66 -15.08 -8.58
N LEU A 96 4.14 -13.83 -8.49
CA LEU A 96 3.38 -12.65 -8.86
C LEU A 96 4.28 -11.58 -9.51
N GLU A 97 3.75 -10.93 -10.53
CA GLU A 97 4.23 -9.65 -11.04
C GLU A 97 3.06 -8.68 -11.13
N ASN A 98 3.17 -7.51 -10.52
CA ASN A 98 2.27 -6.40 -10.75
C ASN A 98 3.02 -5.29 -11.47
N LEU A 99 2.45 -4.80 -12.58
CA LEU A 99 2.88 -3.60 -13.28
C LEU A 99 1.84 -2.51 -13.07
N TYR A 100 2.28 -1.31 -12.70
CA TYR A 100 1.42 -0.17 -12.40
C TYR A 100 1.71 0.96 -13.38
N SER A 101 0.65 1.57 -13.91
CA SER A 101 0.74 2.80 -14.69
C SER A 101 -0.07 3.91 -14.05
N TYR A 102 0.36 5.14 -14.27
CA TYR A 102 -0.23 6.33 -13.66
C TYR A 102 -0.57 7.35 -14.74
N GLU A 103 -1.59 8.15 -14.48
CA GLU A 103 -1.97 9.30 -15.29
C GLU A 103 -2.37 10.43 -14.35
N ASN A 104 -1.78 11.61 -14.56
CA ASN A 104 -1.97 12.77 -13.68
C ASN A 104 -1.69 12.46 -12.20
N GLY A 105 -0.66 11.66 -11.93
CA GLY A 105 -0.26 11.23 -10.58
C GLY A 105 -1.21 10.24 -9.89
N LYS A 106 -2.26 9.76 -10.60
CA LYS A 106 -3.23 8.79 -10.07
C LYS A 106 -3.06 7.44 -10.76
N LEU A 107 -3.26 6.34 -10.03
CA LEU A 107 -3.13 4.98 -10.58
C LEU A 107 -4.17 4.76 -11.69
N LYS A 108 -3.72 4.45 -12.91
CA LYS A 108 -4.55 4.24 -14.10
C LYS A 108 -4.77 2.76 -14.38
N THR A 109 -3.71 1.96 -14.35
CA THR A 109 -3.82 0.51 -14.54
C THR A 109 -2.94 -0.27 -13.59
N LYS A 110 -3.41 -1.47 -13.24
CA LYS A 110 -2.62 -2.54 -12.65
C LYS A 110 -2.72 -3.77 -13.55
N ILE A 111 -1.59 -4.32 -13.99
CA ILE A 111 -1.54 -5.61 -14.69
C ILE A 111 -0.89 -6.61 -13.74
N SER A 112 -1.59 -7.70 -13.42
CA SER A 112 -1.14 -8.74 -12.52
C SER A 112 -0.93 -10.04 -13.26
N LYS A 113 0.30 -10.54 -13.34
CA LYS A 113 0.63 -11.87 -13.82
C LYS A 113 0.82 -12.79 -12.62
N GLN A 114 0.00 -13.82 -12.50
CA GLN A 114 -0.01 -14.78 -11.41
C GLN A 114 0.38 -16.15 -11.93
N VAL A 115 1.29 -16.81 -11.20
CA VAL A 115 1.75 -18.16 -11.50
C VAL A 115 1.20 -19.10 -10.43
N PHE A 116 0.38 -20.06 -10.85
CA PHE A 116 -0.21 -21.08 -10.00
C PHE A 116 0.42 -22.43 -10.33
N MET A 117 0.84 -23.15 -9.29
CA MET A 117 1.16 -24.56 -9.44
C MET A 117 -0.12 -25.38 -9.23
N ALA A 118 -0.50 -26.14 -10.24
CA ALA A 118 -1.59 -27.11 -10.21
C ALA A 118 -1.04 -28.52 -10.42
N LEU A 119 -1.85 -29.55 -10.12
CA LEU A 119 -1.45 -30.96 -10.26
C LEU A 119 -1.06 -31.33 -11.71
N ASP A 120 -1.60 -30.62 -12.70
CA ASP A 120 -1.38 -30.80 -14.13
C ASP A 120 -0.31 -29.87 -14.73
N GLY A 121 0.33 -29.04 -13.90
CA GLY A 121 1.44 -28.18 -14.30
C GLY A 121 1.33 -26.73 -13.82
N VAL A 122 2.07 -25.85 -14.49
CA VAL A 122 2.10 -24.42 -14.16
C VAL A 122 1.06 -23.66 -14.99
N THR A 123 0.10 -23.05 -14.31
CA THR A 123 -0.90 -22.17 -14.92
C THR A 123 -0.52 -20.71 -14.71
N ILE A 124 -0.49 -19.94 -15.79
CA ILE A 124 -0.24 -18.48 -15.74
C ILE A 124 -1.53 -17.76 -16.09
N SER A 125 -1.99 -16.88 -15.21
CA SER A 125 -3.12 -15.98 -15.47
C SER A 125 -2.66 -14.53 -15.45
N THR A 126 -3.13 -13.75 -16.42
CA THR A 126 -2.87 -12.31 -16.48
C THR A 126 -4.17 -11.56 -16.29
N PHE A 127 -4.23 -10.68 -15.30
CA PHE A 127 -5.35 -9.82 -15.02
C PHE A 127 -4.99 -8.37 -15.27
N LYS A 128 -5.96 -7.55 -15.63
CA LYS A 128 -5.82 -6.10 -15.72
C LYS A 128 -6.97 -5.43 -14.98
N THR A 129 -6.62 -4.49 -14.12
CA THR A 129 -7.58 -3.56 -13.52
C THR A 129 -7.34 -2.18 -14.12
N GLN A 130 -8.39 -1.61 -14.69
CA GLN A 130 -8.42 -0.22 -15.18
C GLN A 130 -9.16 0.63 -14.16
N TYR A 131 -8.59 1.77 -13.79
CA TYR A 131 -9.15 2.71 -12.82
C TYR A 131 -9.55 4.02 -13.50
N ILE A 132 -10.70 4.56 -13.09
CA ILE A 132 -11.21 5.86 -13.53
C ILE A 132 -11.46 6.69 -12.28
N HIS A 133 -10.70 7.77 -12.13
CA HIS A 133 -10.80 8.69 -10.99
C HIS A 133 -11.85 9.76 -11.27
N THR A 134 -13.11 9.47 -10.93
CA THR A 134 -14.25 10.38 -11.14
C THR A 134 -14.18 11.61 -10.24
N SER A 135 -13.64 11.45 -9.03
CA SER A 135 -13.34 12.54 -8.08
C SER A 135 -12.26 12.07 -7.09
N ASP A 136 -11.85 12.93 -6.16
CA ASP A 136 -10.96 12.52 -5.07
C ASP A 136 -11.61 11.56 -4.07
N THR A 137 -12.94 11.47 -4.07
CA THR A 137 -13.71 10.61 -3.16
C THR A 137 -14.28 9.36 -3.83
N LEU A 138 -14.15 9.21 -5.15
CA LEU A 138 -14.76 8.11 -5.90
C LEU A 138 -13.88 7.67 -7.07
N VAL A 139 -13.49 6.41 -7.05
CA VAL A 139 -12.72 5.75 -8.13
C VAL A 139 -13.51 4.55 -8.61
N SER A 140 -13.81 4.48 -9.91
CA SER A 140 -14.40 3.29 -10.51
C SER A 140 -13.30 2.37 -11.04
N PHE A 141 -13.55 1.06 -11.07
CA PHE A 141 -12.62 0.11 -11.67
C PHE A 141 -13.32 -0.94 -12.52
N THR A 142 -12.60 -1.47 -13.51
CA THR A 142 -13.01 -2.62 -14.32
C THR A 142 -11.89 -3.65 -14.37
N ASN A 143 -12.24 -4.91 -14.13
CA ASN A 143 -11.32 -6.03 -14.12
C ASN A 143 -11.47 -6.85 -15.40
N TYR A 144 -10.34 -7.23 -15.98
CA TYR A 144 -10.23 -8.03 -17.18
C TYR A 144 -9.33 -9.24 -16.95
N LEU A 145 -9.70 -10.38 -17.53
CA LEU A 145 -8.80 -11.50 -17.75
C LEU A 145 -8.17 -11.34 -19.13
N ILE A 146 -6.85 -11.45 -19.24
CA ILE A 146 -6.12 -11.37 -20.50
C ILE A 146 -5.74 -12.77 -20.95
N ASN A 147 -6.17 -13.16 -22.15
CA ASN A 147 -5.76 -14.43 -22.74
C ASN A 147 -4.25 -14.41 -23.03
N VAL A 148 -3.53 -15.40 -22.50
CA VAL A 148 -2.06 -15.43 -22.59
C VAL A 148 -1.56 -15.54 -24.04
N LYS A 149 -2.32 -16.21 -24.92
CA LYS A 149 -1.98 -16.44 -26.33
C LYS A 149 -2.46 -15.31 -27.24
N THR A 150 -3.76 -14.98 -27.19
CA THR A 150 -4.38 -14.02 -28.13
C THR A 150 -4.24 -12.57 -27.68
N LYS A 151 -3.91 -12.33 -26.39
CA LYS A 151 -3.89 -11.01 -25.75
C LYS A 151 -5.25 -10.31 -25.66
N GLU A 152 -6.33 -11.00 -25.98
CA GLU A 152 -7.68 -10.47 -25.84
C GLU A 152 -8.04 -10.25 -24.37
N GLU A 153 -8.73 -9.14 -24.09
CA GLU A 153 -9.21 -8.79 -22.75
C GLU A 153 -10.70 -9.15 -22.62
N VAL A 154 -11.01 -10.02 -21.65
CA VAL A 154 -12.39 -10.39 -21.31
C VAL A 154 -12.76 -9.71 -19.99
N LYS A 155 -13.80 -8.88 -19.99
CA LYS A 155 -14.31 -8.25 -18.76
C LYS A 155 -14.83 -9.33 -17.81
N ILE A 156 -14.29 -9.38 -16.60
CA ILE A 156 -14.68 -10.34 -15.56
C ILE A 156 -15.37 -9.67 -14.36
N GLY A 157 -15.26 -8.35 -14.22
CA GLY A 157 -15.94 -7.63 -13.16
C GLY A 157 -15.75 -6.12 -13.23
N SER A 158 -16.44 -5.41 -12.36
CA SER A 158 -16.31 -3.96 -12.22
C SER A 158 -16.81 -3.50 -10.85
N GLY A 159 -16.47 -2.29 -10.47
CA GLY A 159 -16.79 -1.79 -9.15
C GLY A 159 -16.38 -0.35 -8.93
N PHE A 160 -16.40 0.06 -7.67
CA PHE A 160 -15.88 1.35 -7.24
C PHE A 160 -15.28 1.29 -5.84
N LEU A 161 -14.47 2.29 -5.53
CA LEU A 161 -13.94 2.61 -4.23
C LEU A 161 -14.43 4.00 -3.82
N LYS A 162 -14.96 4.14 -2.61
CA LYS A 162 -15.26 5.44 -1.99
C LYS A 162 -14.20 5.78 -0.97
N TYR A 163 -13.77 7.03 -0.99
CA TYR A 163 -12.77 7.55 -0.07
C TYR A 163 -13.38 8.58 0.88
N LYS A 164 -12.86 8.58 2.11
CA LYS A 164 -13.08 9.62 3.10
C LYS A 164 -11.77 9.90 3.83
N ASN A 165 -11.37 11.16 3.88
CA ASN A 165 -10.14 11.60 4.56
C ASN A 165 -8.85 10.88 4.11
N GLY A 166 -8.80 10.43 2.85
CA GLY A 166 -7.67 9.69 2.27
C GLY A 166 -7.67 8.19 2.56
N ASN A 167 -8.72 7.63 3.16
CA ASN A 167 -8.89 6.19 3.36
C ASN A 167 -10.05 5.65 2.51
N ILE A 168 -9.94 4.41 2.04
CA ILE A 168 -11.03 3.70 1.36
C ILE A 168 -12.05 3.25 2.41
N VAL A 169 -13.24 3.84 2.42
CA VAL A 169 -14.30 3.47 3.39
C VAL A 169 -15.26 2.43 2.84
N GLU A 170 -15.33 2.29 1.52
CA GLU A 170 -16.19 1.32 0.86
C GLU A 170 -15.55 0.84 -0.44
N GLU A 171 -15.60 -0.47 -0.67
CA GLU A 171 -15.38 -1.10 -1.95
C GLU A 171 -16.66 -1.83 -2.34
N GLN A 172 -17.15 -1.58 -3.56
CA GLN A 172 -18.19 -2.39 -4.16
C GLN A 172 -17.62 -3.09 -5.38
N ALA A 173 -17.73 -4.41 -5.44
CA ALA A 173 -17.31 -5.21 -6.58
C ALA A 173 -18.48 -6.04 -7.12
N ILE A 174 -18.58 -6.12 -8.44
CA ILE A 174 -19.54 -6.95 -9.16
C ILE A 174 -18.75 -7.90 -10.05
N SER A 175 -19.01 -9.21 -9.89
CA SER A 175 -18.43 -10.28 -10.69
C SER A 175 -19.54 -11.24 -11.10
N GLY A 176 -19.87 -11.26 -12.40
CA GLY A 176 -21.07 -11.96 -12.89
C GLY A 176 -22.33 -11.45 -12.20
N ALA A 177 -23.11 -12.36 -11.60
CA ALA A 177 -24.32 -12.03 -10.84
C ALA A 177 -24.06 -11.67 -9.36
N VAL A 178 -22.81 -11.80 -8.88
CA VAL A 178 -22.48 -11.60 -7.47
C VAL A 178 -22.04 -10.16 -7.24
N LYS A 179 -22.70 -9.51 -6.28
CA LYS A 179 -22.29 -8.21 -5.74
C LYS A 179 -21.70 -8.41 -4.35
N THR A 180 -20.50 -7.92 -4.16
CA THR A 180 -19.79 -7.87 -2.88
C THR A 180 -19.61 -6.41 -2.46
N VAL A 181 -19.94 -6.09 -1.21
CA VAL A 181 -19.67 -4.78 -0.61
C VAL A 181 -18.74 -4.99 0.58
N ARG A 182 -17.65 -4.23 0.64
CA ARG A 182 -16.73 -4.19 1.78
C ARG A 182 -16.73 -2.78 2.34
N THR A 183 -16.91 -2.64 3.65
CA THR A 183 -16.81 -1.37 4.35
C THR A 183 -15.68 -1.40 5.36
N PHE A 184 -15.05 -0.25 5.58
CA PHE A 184 -13.90 -0.11 6.47
C PHE A 184 -14.09 1.06 7.42
N GLU A 185 -13.83 0.81 8.69
CA GLU A 185 -13.77 1.82 9.73
C GLU A 185 -12.33 1.98 10.19
N TYR A 186 -11.95 3.22 10.50
CA TYR A 186 -10.58 3.59 10.80
C TYR A 186 -10.45 4.29 12.13
N ASP A 187 -9.31 4.12 12.77
CA ASP A 187 -8.85 5.00 13.83
C ASP A 187 -8.37 6.37 13.28
N LYS A 188 -7.82 7.21 14.17
CA LYS A 188 -7.16 8.47 13.81
C LYS A 188 -5.63 8.38 13.82
N LYS A 189 -5.05 7.20 14.07
CA LYS A 189 -3.61 6.99 14.28
C LYS A 189 -2.91 6.57 12.99
N ASN A 190 -1.59 6.57 12.99
CA ASN A 190 -0.82 6.30 11.78
C ASN A 190 -0.90 4.81 11.43
N ASN A 191 -1.12 4.50 10.15
CA ASN A 191 -0.87 3.17 9.61
C ASN A 191 0.64 2.84 9.71
N PRO A 192 1.03 1.57 9.97
CA PRO A 192 2.45 1.18 10.08
C PRO A 192 3.27 1.55 8.83
N PHE A 193 2.69 1.48 7.64
CA PHE A 193 3.36 1.80 6.37
C PHE A 193 2.94 3.15 5.79
N LYS A 194 2.34 4.05 6.59
CA LYS A 194 1.88 5.38 6.16
C LYS A 194 2.96 6.20 5.44
N ASN A 195 4.21 6.06 5.88
CA ASN A 195 5.34 6.83 5.36
C ASN A 195 6.03 6.17 4.16
N VAL A 196 5.62 4.96 3.75
CA VAL A 196 6.17 4.31 2.56
C VAL A 196 5.68 5.02 1.31
N LEU A 197 6.64 5.50 0.53
CA LEU A 197 6.37 6.27 -0.68
C LEU A 197 5.61 5.41 -1.69
N GLY A 198 4.51 5.94 -2.23
CA GLY A 198 3.71 5.29 -3.28
C GLY A 198 2.69 4.24 -2.82
N PHE A 199 2.77 3.72 -1.58
CA PHE A 199 1.80 2.72 -1.08
C PHE A 199 0.36 3.25 -1.08
N ASN A 200 0.17 4.52 -0.73
CA ASN A 200 -1.14 5.19 -0.76
C ASN A 200 -1.79 5.23 -2.15
N LEU A 201 -1.03 5.01 -3.23
CA LEU A 201 -1.55 5.05 -4.61
C LEU A 201 -2.02 3.68 -5.11
N LEU A 202 -1.64 2.57 -4.45
CA LEU A 202 -1.88 1.21 -4.92
C LEU A 202 -3.29 0.65 -4.66
N GLN A 203 -4.13 1.39 -3.92
CA GLN A 203 -5.55 1.07 -3.65
C GLN A 203 -5.76 -0.30 -2.98
N ASP A 204 -4.90 -0.68 -2.03
CA ASP A 204 -4.92 -2.03 -1.40
C ASP A 204 -4.98 -1.96 0.14
N PRO A 205 -6.19 -1.83 0.71
CA PRO A 205 -6.34 -1.66 2.15
C PRO A 205 -5.97 -2.93 2.94
N PHE A 206 -5.99 -4.11 2.33
CA PHE A 206 -5.72 -5.38 3.01
C PHE A 206 -4.24 -5.62 3.26
N ASN A 207 -3.38 -5.09 2.39
CA ASN A 207 -1.93 -5.09 2.60
C ASN A 207 -1.45 -3.97 3.53
N ASN A 208 -2.37 -3.36 4.29
CA ASN A 208 -2.13 -2.19 5.15
C ASN A 208 -1.59 -0.99 4.37
N TYR A 209 -1.93 -0.83 3.09
CA TYR A 209 -1.58 0.38 2.36
C TYR A 209 -2.65 1.44 2.65
N GLY A 210 -2.29 2.47 3.41
CA GLY A 210 -3.24 3.49 3.79
C GLY A 210 -2.69 4.49 4.79
N LYS A 211 -3.53 5.47 5.14
CA LYS A 211 -3.16 6.56 6.05
C LYS A 211 -3.38 6.19 7.51
N ASN A 212 -4.51 5.53 7.80
CA ASN A 212 -4.93 5.15 9.15
C ASN A 212 -5.10 3.63 9.28
N ASN A 213 -5.25 3.15 10.52
CA ASN A 213 -5.45 1.72 10.76
C ASN A 213 -6.93 1.35 10.64
N ILE A 214 -7.19 0.23 9.98
CA ILE A 214 -8.52 -0.37 9.92
C ILE A 214 -8.83 -0.97 11.28
N ILE A 215 -9.85 -0.48 11.97
CA ILE A 215 -10.33 -1.05 13.24
C ILE A 215 -11.48 -2.03 13.04
N LYS A 216 -12.17 -1.95 11.89
CA LYS A 216 -13.21 -2.88 11.51
C LYS A 216 -13.32 -2.99 9.99
N SER A 217 -13.50 -4.21 9.49
CA SER A 217 -13.94 -4.45 8.12
C SER A 217 -15.19 -5.33 8.13
N THR A 218 -16.09 -5.08 7.19
CA THR A 218 -17.30 -5.88 7.01
C THR A 218 -17.48 -6.17 5.55
N THR A 219 -17.57 -7.46 5.20
CA THR A 219 -17.84 -7.91 3.84
C THR A 219 -19.23 -8.51 3.77
N THR A 220 -20.06 -8.02 2.87
CA THR A 220 -21.39 -8.57 2.58
C THR A 220 -21.47 -9.03 1.13
N SER A 221 -22.18 -10.14 0.92
CA SER A 221 -22.49 -10.68 -0.40
C SER A 221 -23.92 -11.22 -0.38
N ILE A 222 -24.59 -11.20 -1.53
CA ILE A 222 -26.01 -11.56 -1.70
C ILE A 222 -26.40 -12.98 -1.23
N HIS A 223 -25.42 -13.86 -0.98
CA HIS A 223 -25.64 -15.26 -0.62
C HIS A 223 -24.95 -15.71 0.68
N SER A 224 -24.42 -14.78 1.49
CA SER A 224 -23.71 -15.14 2.71
C SER A 224 -24.02 -14.18 3.86
N ALA A 225 -23.92 -14.69 5.09
CA ALA A 225 -23.86 -13.84 6.26
C ALA A 225 -22.69 -12.84 6.14
N PRO A 226 -22.79 -11.64 6.76
CA PRO A 226 -21.68 -10.69 6.80
C PRO A 226 -20.44 -11.32 7.45
N LEU A 227 -19.29 -11.15 6.82
CA LEU A 227 -17.99 -11.48 7.39
C LEU A 227 -17.41 -10.22 8.04
N ILE A 228 -17.16 -10.28 9.35
CA ILE A 228 -16.69 -9.13 10.14
C ILE A 228 -15.32 -9.46 10.73
N PHE A 229 -14.38 -8.54 10.57
CA PHE A 229 -13.12 -8.53 11.31
C PHE A 229 -13.04 -7.26 12.13
N SER A 230 -12.62 -7.39 13.39
CA SER A 230 -12.28 -6.25 14.25
C SER A 230 -10.80 -6.28 14.59
N ARG A 231 -10.22 -5.10 14.83
CA ARG A 231 -8.82 -4.97 15.18
C ARG A 231 -8.62 -3.98 16.32
N THR A 232 -7.72 -4.32 17.23
CA THR A 232 -7.24 -3.43 18.29
C THR A 232 -5.75 -3.19 18.13
N TYR A 233 -5.28 -2.03 18.58
CA TYR A 233 -3.92 -1.58 18.38
C TYR A 233 -3.33 -1.00 19.66
N ILE A 234 -2.04 -1.23 19.85
CA ILE A 234 -1.20 -0.55 20.84
C ILE A 234 -0.20 0.29 20.06
N TYR A 235 -0.01 1.55 20.44
CA TYR A 235 0.82 2.50 19.71
C TYR A 235 2.03 2.94 20.52
N ASN A 236 3.08 3.35 19.82
CA ASN A 236 4.16 4.14 20.40
C ASN A 236 3.72 5.62 20.62
N ASP A 237 4.62 6.40 21.21
CA ASP A 237 4.49 7.84 21.45
C ASP A 237 4.27 8.65 20.16
N LYS A 238 4.82 8.20 19.04
CA LYS A 238 4.64 8.78 17.69
C LYS A 238 3.33 8.39 17.00
N GLY A 239 2.49 7.60 17.68
CA GLY A 239 1.17 7.19 17.16
C GLY A 239 1.20 6.14 16.05
N TYR A 240 2.30 5.40 15.90
CA TYR A 240 2.42 4.22 15.04
C TYR A 240 2.18 2.94 15.85
N PRO A 241 1.51 1.91 15.31
CA PRO A 241 1.19 0.72 16.06
C PRO A 241 2.45 -0.12 16.29
N ILE A 242 2.67 -0.56 17.53
CA ILE A 242 3.67 -1.58 17.90
C ILE A 242 3.05 -2.97 17.98
N LYS A 243 1.72 -3.05 18.18
CA LYS A 243 0.96 -4.30 18.16
C LYS A 243 -0.42 -4.09 17.54
N CYS A 244 -0.90 -5.10 16.81
CA CYS A 244 -2.26 -5.24 16.29
C CYS A 244 -2.79 -6.62 16.66
N SER A 245 -3.99 -6.71 17.22
CA SER A 245 -4.71 -7.98 17.40
C SER A 245 -5.96 -7.97 16.51
N SER A 246 -6.09 -8.97 15.65
CA SER A 246 -7.23 -9.15 14.72
C SER A 246 -8.14 -10.26 15.25
N PHE A 247 -9.45 -10.06 15.14
CA PHE A 247 -10.46 -10.98 15.64
C PHE A 247 -11.48 -11.30 14.55
N TYR A 248 -11.84 -12.57 14.44
CA TYR A 248 -12.93 -13.04 13.59
C TYR A 248 -14.26 -12.94 14.33
N ASP A 249 -15.23 -12.25 13.72
CA ASP A 249 -16.57 -12.03 14.27
C ASP A 249 -16.55 -11.31 15.64
N ASP A 250 -17.69 -10.89 16.18
CA ASP A 250 -17.77 -10.33 17.54
C ASP A 250 -17.44 -11.40 18.64
N SER A 251 -17.08 -12.62 18.21
CA SER A 251 -16.74 -13.79 19.03
C SER A 251 -15.40 -13.71 19.78
N LYS A 252 -14.59 -12.66 19.53
CA LYS A 252 -13.26 -12.43 20.13
C LYS A 252 -12.22 -13.54 19.87
N SER A 253 -12.45 -14.48 18.94
CA SER A 253 -11.40 -15.44 18.55
C SER A 253 -10.30 -14.71 17.77
N ILE A 254 -9.05 -14.84 18.24
CA ILE A 254 -7.90 -14.22 17.57
C ILE A 254 -7.69 -14.89 16.22
N ASP A 255 -7.75 -14.08 15.16
CA ASP A 255 -7.38 -14.45 13.80
C ASP A 255 -5.85 -14.44 13.68
N PHE A 256 -5.25 -13.28 13.96
CA PHE A 256 -3.80 -13.13 14.05
C PHE A 256 -3.42 -11.98 14.98
N GLU A 257 -2.17 -11.98 15.43
CA GLU A 257 -1.51 -10.82 16.01
C GLU A 257 -0.38 -10.35 15.08
N MET A 258 -0.16 -9.05 14.99
CA MET A 258 1.00 -8.46 14.35
C MET A 258 1.77 -7.58 15.31
N GLU A 259 3.09 -7.69 15.29
CA GLU A 259 4.03 -6.83 16.02
C GLU A 259 4.92 -6.07 15.03
N TYR A 260 5.23 -4.81 15.35
CA TYR A 260 6.00 -3.92 14.50
C TYR A 260 7.21 -3.38 15.26
N THR A 261 8.38 -3.54 14.65
CA THR A 261 9.63 -2.92 15.11
C THR A 261 10.04 -1.88 14.08
N TYR A 262 10.21 -0.64 14.53
CA TYR A 262 10.59 0.52 13.72
C TYR A 262 12.08 0.82 13.84
#